data_AF-A0AA86MY18-F1
#
_entry.id   AF-A0AA86MY18-F1
#
_cell.length_a   1.000
_cell.length_b   1.000
_cell.length_c   1.000
_cell.angle_alpha   90.00
_cell.angle_beta   90.00
_cell.angle_gamma   90.00
#
_symmetry.space_group_name_H-M   'P 1'
#
loop_
_entity.id
_entity.type
_entity.pdbx_description
1 polymer ?
#
loop_
_entity_poly.entity_id
_entity_poly.type
_entity_poly.pdbx_seq_one_letter_code
_entity_poly.pdbx_strand_id
1 'polypeptide(L)'
;MLDIQAAFQVLFPGSDIDLAILNRADPLFLKKILESGRLLYGNEKEFARLRLSAFKQYQDFRPYLELERRYVARRLAALCSETSRP
;
A
#
# COMPACT_ATOMS: atom_id res chain seq x y z
N MET A 1 13.63 -12.85 -3.20
CA MET A 1 12.36 -12.19 -3.61
C MET A 1 12.33 -12.01 -5.12
N LEU A 2 13.40 -11.46 -5.73
CA LEU A 2 13.55 -11.37 -7.18
C LEU A 2 13.39 -12.71 -7.91
N ASP A 3 13.90 -13.82 -7.36
CA ASP A 3 13.83 -15.12 -8.04
C ASP A 3 12.39 -15.64 -8.18
N ILE A 4 11.54 -15.38 -7.18
CA ILE A 4 10.12 -15.77 -7.21
C ILE A 4 9.35 -14.88 -8.19
N GLN A 5 9.63 -13.57 -8.17
CA GLN A 5 9.00 -12.65 -9.11
C GLN A 5 9.38 -12.98 -10.56
N ALA A 6 10.66 -13.26 -10.82
CA ALA A 6 11.13 -13.69 -12.14
C ALA A 6 10.48 -15.01 -12.58
N ALA A 7 10.34 -15.98 -11.68
CA ALA A 7 9.64 -17.23 -11.98
C ALA A 7 8.17 -17.01 -12.36
N PHE A 8 7.47 -16.11 -11.66
CA PHE A 8 6.08 -15.75 -12.01
C PHE A 8 6.01 -14.99 -13.34
N GLN A 9 6.96 -14.10 -13.62
CA GLN A 9 7.03 -13.34 -14.87
C GLN A 9 7.16 -14.27 -16.09
N VAL A 10 7.90 -15.37 -15.96
CA VAL A 10 8.03 -16.40 -17.00
C VAL A 10 6.72 -17.15 -17.22
N LEU A 11 5.94 -17.40 -16.16
CA LEU A 11 4.66 -18.12 -16.24
C LEU A 11 3.53 -17.29 -16.87
N PHE A 12 3.62 -15.96 -16.82
CA PHE A 12 2.63 -15.04 -17.36
C PHE A 12 3.26 -14.03 -18.34
N PRO A 13 3.70 -14.50 -19.52
CA PRO A 13 4.35 -13.65 -20.50
C PRO A 13 3.40 -12.53 -20.96
N GLY A 14 3.90 -11.30 -21.00
CA GLY A 14 3.14 -10.12 -21.45
C GLY A 14 2.36 -9.38 -20.37
N SER A 15 2.31 -9.88 -19.14
CA SER A 15 1.74 -9.16 -17.98
C SER A 15 2.86 -8.72 -17.04
N ASP A 16 2.88 -7.46 -16.62
CA ASP A 16 3.81 -7.02 -15.57
C ASP A 16 3.29 -7.50 -14.21
N ILE A 17 4.08 -8.31 -13.49
CA ILE A 17 3.68 -8.90 -12.21
C ILE A 17 4.47 -8.28 -11.07
N ASP A 18 3.73 -7.58 -10.21
CA ASP A 18 4.21 -7.10 -8.92
C ASP A 18 3.91 -8.10 -7.80
N LEU A 19 4.96 -8.46 -7.05
CA LEU A 19 4.84 -9.34 -5.89
C LEU A 19 5.12 -8.57 -4.61
N ALA A 20 4.17 -8.60 -3.68
CA ALA A 20 4.28 -7.93 -2.39
C ALA A 20 4.07 -8.88 -1.21
N ILE A 21 4.90 -8.73 -0.18
CA ILE A 21 4.81 -9.51 1.06
C ILE A 21 3.94 -8.75 2.07
N LEU A 22 2.78 -9.31 2.40
CA LEU A 22 1.79 -8.63 3.25
C LEU A 22 2.13 -8.65 4.74
N ASN A 23 2.99 -9.56 5.20
CA ASN A 23 3.26 -9.77 6.63
C ASN A 23 3.83 -8.54 7.36
N ARG A 24 4.50 -7.64 6.63
CA ARG A 24 5.08 -6.38 7.15
C ARG A 24 4.71 -5.18 6.27
N ALA A 25 3.66 -5.32 5.49
CA ALA A 25 3.17 -4.23 4.65
C ALA A 25 2.72 -3.06 5.51
N ASP A 26 2.90 -1.84 5.00
CA ASP A 26 2.38 -0.66 5.67
C ASP A 26 0.83 -0.72 5.73
N PRO A 27 0.20 -0.15 6.79
CA PRO A 27 -1.25 -0.21 6.95
C PRO A 27 -2.06 0.36 5.78
N LEU A 28 -1.55 1.40 5.10
CA LEU A 28 -2.20 2.00 3.93
C LEU A 28 -2.15 1.05 2.73
N PHE A 29 -0.99 0.49 2.41
CA PHE A 29 -0.84 -0.48 1.32
C PHE A 29 -1.66 -1.74 1.58
N LEU A 30 -1.60 -2.27 2.79
CA LEU A 30 -2.36 -3.45 3.19
C LEU A 30 -3.87 -3.20 3.08
N LYS A 31 -4.36 -2.05 3.54
CA LYS A 31 -5.77 -1.65 3.40
C LYS A 31 -6.18 -1.55 1.92
N LYS A 32 -5.39 -0.90 1.07
CA LYS A 32 -5.69 -0.76 -0.36
C LYS A 32 -5.78 -2.11 -1.07
N ILE A 33 -4.84 -3.02 -0.79
CA ILE A 33 -4.87 -4.37 -1.37
C ILE A 33 -6.11 -5.12 -0.91
N LEU A 34 -6.43 -5.08 0.37
CA LEU A 34 -7.49 -5.91 0.93
C LEU A 34 -8.91 -5.40 0.60
N GLU A 35 -9.07 -4.13 0.22
CA GLU A 35 -10.33 -3.57 -0.28
C GLU A 35 -10.78 -4.18 -1.61
N SER A 36 -9.85 -4.40 -2.54
CA SER A 36 -10.16 -4.87 -3.90
C SER A 36 -9.61 -6.26 -4.21
N GLY A 37 -8.68 -6.75 -3.39
CA GLY A 37 -8.00 -8.02 -3.59
C GLY A 37 -8.93 -9.21 -3.41
N ARG A 38 -8.69 -10.23 -4.23
CA ARG A 38 -9.39 -11.51 -4.17
C ARG A 38 -8.47 -12.58 -3.59
N LEU A 39 -9.02 -13.43 -2.72
CA LEU A 39 -8.30 -14.61 -2.24
C LEU A 39 -8.16 -15.62 -3.38
N LEU A 40 -6.92 -15.90 -3.78
CA LEU A 40 -6.61 -16.93 -4.79
C LEU A 40 -6.33 -18.29 -4.17
N TYR A 41 -5.78 -18.31 -2.94
CA TYR A 41 -5.44 -19.53 -2.22
C TYR A 41 -5.45 -19.31 -0.71
N GLY A 42 -5.91 -20.30 0.06
CA GLY A 42 -5.91 -20.30 1.52
C GLY A 42 -7.32 -20.34 2.13
N ASN A 43 -7.40 -20.03 3.43
CA ASN A 43 -8.63 -20.10 4.21
C ASN A 43 -9.37 -18.75 4.22
N GLU A 44 -10.66 -18.77 3.91
CA GLU A 44 -11.51 -17.57 3.88
C GLU A 44 -11.65 -16.88 5.24
N LYS A 45 -11.69 -17.64 6.34
CA LYS A 45 -11.75 -17.09 7.71
C LYS A 45 -10.47 -16.33 8.05
N GLU A 46 -9.33 -16.87 7.64
CA GLU A 46 -8.03 -16.22 7.82
C GLU A 46 -7.94 -14.92 7.01
N PHE A 47 -8.45 -14.95 5.78
CA PHE A 47 -8.50 -13.77 4.92
C PHE A 47 -9.44 -12.69 5.46
N ALA A 48 -10.62 -13.07 5.98
CA ALA A 48 -11.54 -12.14 6.64
C ALA A 48 -10.91 -11.54 7.90
N ARG A 49 -10.21 -12.35 8.70
CA ARG A 49 -9.46 -11.87 9.88
C ARG A 49 -8.35 -10.89 9.49
N LEU A 50 -7.62 -11.17 8.42
CA LEU A 50 -6.61 -10.27 7.87
C LEU A 50 -7.22 -8.92 7.45
N ARG A 51 -8.36 -8.96 6.74
CA ARG A 51 -9.14 -7.76 6.36
C ARG A 51 -9.51 -6.90 7.56
N LEU A 52 -10.08 -7.51 8.60
CA LEU A 52 -10.48 -6.79 9.82
C LEU A 52 -9.27 -6.18 10.53
N SER A 53 -8.17 -6.93 10.64
CA SER A 53 -6.93 -6.45 11.26
C SER A 53 -6.34 -5.27 10.50
N ALA A 54 -6.26 -5.36 9.17
CA ALA A 54 -5.75 -4.29 8.32
C ALA A 54 -6.64 -3.04 8.38
N PHE A 55 -7.96 -3.21 8.39
CA PHE A 55 -8.89 -2.09 8.57
C PHE A 55 -8.65 -1.38 9.89
N LYS A 56 -8.55 -2.13 10.99
CA LYS A 56 -8.25 -1.56 12.31
C LYS A 56 -6.92 -0.79 12.30
N GLN A 57 -5.84 -1.42 11.83
CA GLN A 57 -4.52 -0.79 11.76
C GLN A 57 -4.54 0.50 10.92
N TYR A 58 -5.27 0.51 9.81
CA TYR A 58 -5.43 1.71 9.00
C TYR A 58 -6.18 2.82 9.75
N GLN A 59 -7.26 2.50 10.47
CA GLN A 59 -7.98 3.49 11.27
C GLN A 59 -7.09 4.07 12.38
N ASP A 60 -6.34 3.22 13.07
CA ASP A 60 -5.40 3.63 14.12
C ASP A 60 -4.29 4.55 13.55
N PHE A 61 -3.85 4.29 12.32
CA PHE A 61 -2.80 5.08 11.66
C PHE A 61 -3.33 6.33 10.93
N ARG A 62 -4.65 6.45 10.74
CA ARG A 62 -5.29 7.54 9.98
C ARG A 62 -4.91 8.94 10.48
N PRO A 63 -4.84 9.23 11.79
CA PRO A 63 -4.45 10.56 12.27
C PRO A 63 -3.02 10.96 11.86
N TYR A 64 -2.10 10.00 11.83
CA TYR A 64 -0.72 10.22 11.41
C TYR A 64 -0.64 10.53 9.91
N LEU A 65 -1.39 9.80 9.09
CA LEU A 65 -1.48 10.07 7.66
C LEU A 65 -2.04 11.48 7.37
N GLU A 66 -3.00 11.94 8.16
CA GLU A 66 -3.55 13.28 8.01
C GLU A 66 -2.55 14.38 8.43
N LEU A 67 -1.78 14.14 9.48
CA LEU A 67 -0.69 15.03 9.88
C LEU A 67 0.38 15.13 8.77
N GLU A 68 0.81 14.00 8.24
CA GLU A 68 1.80 13.91 7.16
C GLU A 68 1.30 14.64 5.91
N ARG A 69 0.05 14.41 5.49
CA ARG A 69 -0.55 15.13 4.36
C ARG A 69 -0.54 16.64 4.53
N ARG A 70 -0.90 17.14 5.72
CA ARG A 70 -0.86 18.58 6.03
C ARG A 70 0.56 19.12 6.00
N TYR A 71 1.53 18.35 6.52
CA TYR A 71 2.93 18.73 6.47
C TYR A 71 3.44 18.85 5.03
N VAL A 72 3.22 17.82 4.20
CA VAL A 72 3.64 17.79 2.79
C VAL A 72 2.97 18.93 2.01
N ALA A 73 1.67 19.15 2.17
CA ALA A 73 0.96 20.25 1.51
C ALA A 73 1.56 21.62 1.84
N ARG A 74 1.88 21.87 3.12
CA ARG A 74 2.55 23.11 3.53
C ARG A 74 3.95 23.24 2.92
N ARG A 75 4.73 22.16 2.89
CA ARG A 75 6.08 22.16 2.34
C ARG A 75 6.07 22.43 0.83
N LEU A 76 5.14 21.82 0.09
CA LEU A 76 4.95 22.06 -1.33
C LEU A 76 4.54 23.50 -1.62
N ALA A 77 3.60 24.05 -0.83
CA ALA A 77 3.19 25.45 -0.97
C ALA A 77 4.37 26.43 -0.76
N ALA A 78 5.22 26.17 0.25
CA ALA A 78 6.41 26.97 0.50
C ALA A 78 7.41 26.90 -0.68
N LEU A 79 7.70 25.70 -1.20
CA LEU A 79 8.59 25.52 -2.36
C LEU A 79 8.08 26.23 -3.62
N CYS A 80 6.77 26.16 -3.88
CA CYS A 80 6.16 26.88 -5.00
C CYS A 80 6.22 28.41 -4.81
N SER A 81 6.13 28.91 -3.58
CA SER A 81 6.25 30.35 -3.29
C SER A 81 7.68 30.89 -3.38
N GLU A 82 8.69 30.07 -3.04
CA GLU A 82 10.11 30.42 -3.16
C GLU A 82 10.56 30.46 -4.63
N THR A 83 10.02 29.58 -5.48
CA THR A 83 10.33 29.53 -6.92
C THR A 83 9.73 30.71 -7.70
N SER A 84 8.79 31.45 -7.11
CA SER A 84 8.09 32.59 -7.73
C SER A 84 8.69 33.97 -7.36
N ARG A 85 9.77 34.01 -6.55
CA ARG A 85 10.53 35.24 -6.33
C ARG A 85 11.61 35.37 -7.42
N PRO A 86 11.57 36.42 -8.26
CA PRO A 86 12.63 36.70 -9.24
C PRO A 86 13.96 37.08 -8.55
#